data_AF-A0A939NR77-F1
#
_entry.id   AF-A0A939NR77-F1
#
_cell.length_a   1.000
_cell.length_b   1.000
_cell.length_c   1.000
_cell.angle_alpha   90.00
_cell.angle_beta   90.00
_cell.angle_gamma   90.00
#
_symmetry.space_group_name_H-M   'P 1'
#
loop_
_entity.id
_entity.type
_entity.pdbx_description
1 polymer ?
#
loop_
_entity_poly.entity_id
_entity_poly.type
_entity_poly.pdbx_seq_one_letter_code
_entity_poly.pdbx_strand_id
1 'polypeptide(L)'
;MPIVLGGIEASLRRIAHYDYWSDTVRRSVLVDSKADMLIYGNGERPLVEVAHRTAAGEDRRHPRYSQYRGDAQEALPGWSGVDSTRLDKPGRIEAIPNPYGDDLPCADGTKPKEPEAACHRARRQAEAVEKTYVLLPSFEKVKGDKVLYAHTSRILHHETNPGCARADAETR
;
A
#
# COMPACT_ATOMS: atom_id res chain seq x y z
N MET A 1 -28.07 7.79 0.74
CA MET A 1 -27.09 8.48 -0.12
C MET A 1 -25.72 8.39 0.56
N PRO A 2 -24.69 7.82 -0.10
CA PRO A 2 -23.35 7.70 0.48
C PRO A 2 -22.61 9.04 0.47
N ILE A 3 -21.80 9.29 1.51
CA ILE A 3 -20.89 10.44 1.60
C ILE A 3 -19.48 9.97 1.25
N VAL A 4 -18.90 10.53 0.18
CA VAL A 4 -17.57 10.17 -0.32
C VAL A 4 -16.62 11.34 -0.14
N LEU A 5 -15.48 11.10 0.51
CA LEU A 5 -14.38 12.05 0.59
C LEU A 5 -13.43 11.88 -0.59
N GLY A 6 -12.87 12.99 -1.04
CA GLY A 6 -11.84 13.01 -2.06
C GLY A 6 -10.95 14.23 -1.95
N GLY A 7 -9.98 14.33 -2.85
CA GLY A 7 -9.00 15.40 -2.89
C GLY A 7 -7.70 15.05 -2.18
N ILE A 8 -6.74 15.96 -2.28
CA ILE A 8 -5.36 15.75 -1.81
C ILE A 8 -5.32 15.56 -0.29
N GLU A 9 -6.09 16.36 0.45
CA GLU A 9 -6.13 16.27 1.92
C GLU A 9 -6.70 14.94 2.42
N ALA A 10 -7.81 14.48 1.84
CA ALA A 10 -8.39 13.18 2.17
C ALA A 10 -7.41 12.04 1.83
N SER A 11 -6.75 12.14 0.67
CA SER A 11 -5.77 11.13 0.23
C SER A 11 -4.60 10.98 1.20
N LEU A 12 -4.07 12.10 1.73
CA LEU A 12 -2.96 12.11 2.66
C LEU A 12 -3.36 11.65 4.08
N ARG A 13 -4.62 11.86 4.48
CA ARG A 13 -5.16 11.46 5.78
C ARG A 13 -5.95 10.15 5.74
N ARG A 14 -5.66 9.29 4.76
CA ARG A 14 -6.27 7.97 4.55
C ARG A 14 -6.10 7.04 5.75
N ILE A 15 -4.93 7.10 6.37
CA ILE A 15 -4.54 6.26 7.51
C ILE A 15 -4.12 7.15 8.69
N ALA A 16 -3.55 6.53 9.73
CA ALA A 16 -2.88 7.23 10.81
C ALA A 16 -1.85 8.26 10.27
N HIS A 17 -2.06 9.54 10.57
CA HIS A 17 -1.23 10.63 10.07
C HIS A 17 -0.77 11.52 11.22
N TYR A 18 0.39 12.13 11.06
CA TYR A 18 0.93 13.06 12.05
C TYR A 18 0.37 14.47 11.83
N ASP A 19 -0.23 15.05 12.88
CA ASP A 19 -0.74 16.42 12.92
C ASP A 19 0.31 17.33 13.55
N TYR A 20 0.93 18.17 12.71
CA TYR A 20 1.98 19.11 13.12
C TYR A 20 1.49 20.19 14.09
N TRP A 21 0.21 20.56 14.05
CA TRP A 21 -0.31 21.61 14.94
C TRP A 21 -0.45 21.12 16.38
N SER A 22 -0.74 19.84 16.55
CA SER A 22 -0.91 19.23 17.87
C SER A 22 0.23 18.32 18.29
N ASP A 23 1.25 18.11 17.46
CA ASP A 23 2.37 17.17 17.69
C ASP A 23 1.88 15.77 18.06
N THR A 24 0.80 15.30 17.42
CA THR A 24 0.19 13.99 17.70
C THR A 24 -0.16 13.21 16.45
N VAL A 25 -0.09 11.88 16.52
CA VAL A 25 -0.62 10.99 15.48
C VAL A 25 -2.13 10.86 15.66
N ARG A 26 -2.88 11.22 14.62
CA ARG A 26 -4.34 11.09 14.55
C ARG A 26 -4.74 9.90 13.69
N ARG A 27 -5.97 9.43 13.90
CA ARG A 27 -6.59 8.37 13.10
C ARG A 27 -6.92 8.87 11.69
N SER A 28 -7.34 7.95 10.82
CA SER A 28 -7.83 8.29 9.48
C SER A 28 -8.95 9.34 9.55
N VAL A 29 -8.98 10.25 8.58
CA VAL A 29 -10.05 11.27 8.45
C VAL A 29 -11.43 10.64 8.30
N LEU A 30 -11.52 9.40 7.81
CA LEU A 30 -12.79 8.66 7.72
C LEU A 30 -13.45 8.48 9.09
N VAL A 31 -12.65 8.28 10.14
CA VAL A 31 -13.16 8.07 11.50
C VAL A 31 -13.77 9.36 12.07
N ASP A 32 -13.17 10.52 11.76
CA ASP A 32 -13.58 11.80 12.31
C ASP A 32 -14.70 12.49 11.49
N SER A 33 -14.71 12.27 10.17
CA SER A 33 -15.60 12.98 9.21
C SER A 33 -17.00 12.37 9.05
N LYS A 34 -17.25 11.19 9.60
CA LYS A 34 -18.49 10.39 9.40
C LYS A 34 -18.79 10.08 7.92
N ALA A 35 -17.80 10.19 7.04
CA ALA A 35 -17.95 9.79 5.66
C ALA A 35 -18.00 8.27 5.53
N ASP A 36 -18.66 7.80 4.46
CA ASP A 36 -18.81 6.36 4.20
C ASP A 36 -17.62 5.77 3.46
N MET A 37 -16.98 6.58 2.61
CA MET A 37 -15.92 6.14 1.70
C MET A 37 -14.89 7.26 1.48
N LEU A 38 -13.66 6.87 1.14
CA LEU A 38 -12.59 7.77 0.77
C LEU A 38 -11.97 7.30 -0.54
N ILE A 39 -12.01 8.17 -1.54
CA ILE A 39 -11.34 7.98 -2.82
C ILE A 39 -10.04 8.77 -2.79
N TYR A 40 -8.94 8.11 -3.12
CA TYR A 40 -7.62 8.72 -3.20
C TYR A 40 -6.96 8.46 -4.54
N GLY A 41 -6.03 9.34 -4.92
CA GLY A 41 -5.38 9.29 -6.22
C GLY A 41 -6.35 9.66 -7.34
N ASN A 42 -6.41 8.83 -8.37
CA ASN A 42 -7.13 9.09 -9.62
C ASN A 42 -8.65 8.87 -9.47
N GLY A 43 -9.39 9.94 -9.17
CA GLY A 43 -10.76 9.83 -8.69
C GLY A 43 -11.84 9.55 -9.74
N GLU A 44 -11.59 9.70 -11.05
CA GLU A 44 -12.64 9.65 -12.07
C GLU A 44 -13.22 8.25 -12.25
N ARG A 45 -12.36 7.23 -12.32
CA ARG A 45 -12.79 5.82 -12.44
C ARG A 45 -13.59 5.36 -11.22
N PRO A 46 -13.09 5.50 -9.98
CA PRO A 46 -13.82 5.04 -8.79
C PRO A 46 -15.08 5.86 -8.53
N LEU A 47 -15.11 7.16 -8.84
CA LEU A 47 -16.32 7.96 -8.70
C LEU A 47 -17.44 7.49 -9.63
N VAL A 48 -17.11 7.25 -10.91
CA VAL A 48 -18.06 6.72 -11.90
C VAL A 48 -18.56 5.33 -11.49
N GLU A 49 -17.67 4.47 -11.01
CA GLU A 49 -18.02 3.14 -10.50
C GLU A 49 -18.98 3.22 -9.31
N VAL A 50 -18.68 4.04 -8.30
CA VAL A 50 -19.53 4.22 -7.12
C VAL A 50 -20.89 4.78 -7.52
N ALA A 51 -20.95 5.72 -8.47
CA ALA A 51 -22.18 6.31 -8.96
C ALA A 51 -23.08 5.27 -9.66
N HIS A 52 -22.54 4.50 -10.60
CA HIS A 52 -23.29 3.47 -11.32
C HIS A 52 -23.83 2.39 -10.38
N ARG A 53 -23.02 1.96 -9.41
CA ARG A 53 -23.44 0.95 -8.42
C ARG A 53 -24.50 1.48 -7.46
N THR A 54 -24.36 2.72 -7.02
CA THR A 54 -25.37 3.40 -6.18
C THR A 54 -26.69 3.53 -6.94
N ALA A 55 -26.64 3.86 -8.24
CA ALA A 55 -27.82 3.90 -9.11
C ALA A 55 -28.45 2.52 -9.33
N ALA A 56 -27.65 1.45 -9.33
CA ALA A 56 -28.11 0.06 -9.38
C ALA A 56 -28.69 -0.44 -8.05
N GLY A 57 -28.63 0.37 -6.98
CA GLY A 57 -29.16 0.00 -5.66
C GLY A 57 -28.21 -0.87 -4.83
N GLU A 58 -26.92 -0.95 -5.16
CA GLU A 58 -25.94 -1.63 -4.29
C GLU A 58 -25.83 -0.91 -2.94
N ASP A 59 -25.87 -1.66 -1.83
CA ASP A 59 -25.67 -1.09 -0.50
C ASP A 59 -24.21 -0.65 -0.30
N ARG A 60 -24.01 0.48 0.40
CA ARG A 60 -22.68 1.01 0.74
C ARG A 60 -21.79 0.00 1.48
N ARG A 61 -22.39 -0.99 2.14
CA ARG A 61 -21.68 -2.06 2.85
C ARG A 61 -21.23 -3.21 1.97
N HIS A 62 -21.52 -3.18 0.67
CA HIS A 62 -21.16 -4.23 -0.26
C HIS A 62 -19.62 -4.46 -0.28
N PRO A 63 -19.16 -5.73 -0.36
CA PRO A 63 -17.73 -6.07 -0.37
C PRO A 63 -16.91 -5.35 -1.43
N ARG A 64 -17.50 -5.03 -2.59
CA ARG A 64 -16.79 -4.31 -3.67
C ARG A 64 -16.42 -2.86 -3.32
N TYR A 65 -17.03 -2.29 -2.28
CA TYR A 65 -16.64 -0.97 -1.78
C TYR A 65 -15.51 -1.02 -0.74
N SER A 66 -14.99 -2.20 -0.38
CA SER A 66 -13.89 -2.35 0.59
C SER A 66 -12.63 -1.57 0.21
N GLN A 67 -12.33 -1.48 -1.07
CA GLN A 67 -11.16 -0.76 -1.59
C GLN A 67 -11.25 0.76 -1.36
N TYR A 68 -12.45 1.29 -1.14
CA TYR A 68 -12.69 2.71 -0.81
C TYR A 68 -12.99 2.94 0.67
N ARG A 69 -12.96 1.87 1.45
CA ARG A 69 -13.35 1.84 2.86
C ARG A 69 -12.12 1.49 3.69
N GLY A 70 -11.56 2.49 4.37
CA GLY A 70 -10.42 2.32 5.25
C GLY A 70 -10.73 1.55 6.55
N ASP A 71 -11.96 1.05 6.71
CA ASP A 71 -12.45 0.30 7.87
C ASP A 71 -12.58 -1.21 7.61
N ALA A 72 -11.96 -1.75 6.55
CA ALA A 72 -12.00 -3.18 6.28
C ALA A 72 -11.33 -3.97 7.43
N GLN A 73 -12.14 -4.38 8.41
CA GLN A 73 -11.72 -5.10 9.61
C GLN A 73 -11.35 -6.55 9.33
N GLU A 74 -11.77 -7.10 8.19
CA GLU A 74 -11.55 -8.48 7.81
C GLU A 74 -11.18 -8.62 6.34
N ALA A 75 -10.28 -9.56 6.09
CA ALA A 75 -9.91 -10.01 4.75
C ALA A 75 -11.17 -10.42 3.98
N LEU A 76 -11.39 -9.79 2.82
CA LEU A 76 -12.49 -10.20 1.95
C LEU A 76 -12.29 -11.65 1.49
N PRO A 77 -13.36 -12.47 1.46
CA PRO A 77 -13.27 -13.84 0.97
C PRO A 77 -12.81 -13.86 -0.49
N GLY A 78 -11.72 -14.59 -0.75
CA GLY A 78 -11.11 -14.70 -2.09
C GLY A 78 -10.07 -13.62 -2.43
N TRP A 79 -9.68 -12.78 -1.47
CA TRP A 79 -8.57 -11.84 -1.62
C TRP A 79 -7.28 -12.36 -0.97
N SER A 80 -6.13 -12.08 -1.57
CA SER A 80 -4.82 -12.39 -1.02
C SER A 80 -4.30 -11.24 -0.15
N GLY A 81 -3.89 -11.52 1.08
CA GLY A 81 -3.34 -10.52 2.00
C GLY A 81 -1.83 -10.41 1.93
N VAL A 82 -1.31 -9.20 1.89
CA VAL A 82 0.10 -8.88 2.20
C VAL A 82 0.14 -8.37 3.64
N ASP A 83 0.80 -9.11 4.53
CA ASP A 83 0.96 -8.71 5.93
C ASP A 83 2.11 -7.70 6.07
N SER A 84 1.77 -6.45 6.40
CA SER A 84 2.73 -5.37 6.66
C SER A 84 2.72 -4.91 8.12
N THR A 85 2.27 -5.76 9.04
CA THR A 85 2.25 -5.45 10.48
C THR A 85 3.63 -5.48 11.13
N ARG A 86 4.64 -6.05 10.45
CA ARG A 86 6.01 -6.21 10.93
C ARG A 86 6.98 -5.50 10.01
N LEU A 87 8.02 -4.92 10.60
CA LEU A 87 9.11 -4.31 9.85
C LEU A 87 9.84 -5.36 9.02
N ASP A 88 9.91 -5.11 7.72
CA ASP A 88 10.76 -5.89 6.83
C ASP A 88 12.21 -5.76 7.25
N LYS A 89 12.86 -6.90 7.46
CA LYS A 89 14.31 -6.93 7.61
C LYS A 89 14.90 -6.72 6.22
N PRO A 90 15.73 -5.69 5.99
CA PRO A 90 16.41 -5.53 4.72
C PRO A 90 17.19 -6.81 4.42
N GLY A 91 16.98 -7.34 3.22
CA GLY A 91 17.68 -8.54 2.75
C GLY A 91 19.18 -8.27 2.60
N ARG A 92 19.93 -9.31 2.26
CA ARG A 92 21.36 -9.17 1.94
C ARG A 92 21.51 -8.22 0.76
N ILE A 93 22.19 -7.10 0.97
CA ILE A 93 22.59 -6.20 -0.11
C ILE A 93 23.69 -6.93 -0.87
N GLU A 94 23.43 -7.27 -2.13
CA GLU A 94 24.48 -7.79 -3.00
C GLU A 94 25.52 -6.70 -3.21
N ALA A 95 26.79 -7.09 -3.15
CA ALA A 95 27.86 -6.16 -3.46
C ALA A 95 27.67 -5.72 -4.92
N ILE A 96 27.61 -4.40 -5.15
CA ILE A 96 27.58 -3.85 -6.50
C ILE A 96 28.86 -4.34 -7.19
N PRO A 97 28.76 -5.16 -8.25
CA PRO A 97 29.95 -5.63 -8.95
C PRO A 97 30.68 -4.40 -9.50
N ASN A 98 31.96 -4.29 -9.18
CA ASN A 98 32.80 -3.20 -9.67
C ASN A 98 32.86 -3.26 -11.20
N PRO A 99 32.54 -2.18 -11.95
CA PRO A 99 32.56 -2.18 -13.41
C PRO A 99 33.94 -2.43 -14.02
N TYR A 100 35.02 -2.32 -13.24
CA TYR A 100 36.39 -2.55 -13.71
C TYR A 100 36.94 -3.96 -13.42
N GLY A 101 36.12 -4.83 -12.82
CA GLY A 101 36.53 -6.19 -12.42
C GLY A 101 37.56 -6.20 -11.29
N ASP A 102 37.52 -7.26 -10.46
CA ASP A 102 38.64 -7.58 -9.56
C ASP A 102 39.69 -8.46 -10.29
N ASP A 103 39.31 -8.96 -11.47
CA ASP A 103 40.02 -9.80 -12.43
C ASP A 103 40.90 -8.98 -13.39
N LEU A 104 41.51 -7.91 -12.88
CA LEU A 104 42.58 -7.24 -13.59
C LEU A 104 43.78 -8.20 -13.72
N PRO A 105 44.50 -8.22 -14.86
CA PRO A 105 45.61 -9.14 -15.12
C PRO A 105 46.80 -8.99 -14.15
N CYS A 106 46.74 -8.05 -13.21
CA CYS A 106 47.75 -7.79 -12.19
C CYS A 106 47.38 -8.35 -10.80
N ALA A 107 46.20 -8.98 -10.62
CA ALA A 107 45.81 -9.62 -9.37
C ALA A 107 45.90 -11.14 -9.51
N ASP A 108 46.80 -11.76 -8.75
CA ASP A 108 47.12 -13.18 -8.85
C ASP A 108 45.89 -14.10 -8.71
N GLY A 109 45.59 -14.84 -9.78
CA GLY A 109 45.16 -16.24 -9.68
C GLY A 109 43.67 -16.60 -9.81
N THR A 110 42.75 -15.68 -10.05
CA THR A 110 41.31 -16.03 -10.10
C THR A 110 40.73 -15.90 -11.51
N LYS A 111 40.18 -16.99 -12.06
CA LYS A 111 39.55 -17.00 -13.40
C LYS A 111 38.16 -16.33 -13.37
N PRO A 112 37.79 -15.54 -14.40
CA PRO A 112 36.48 -14.88 -14.45
C PRO A 112 35.34 -15.90 -14.58
N LYS A 113 34.25 -15.71 -13.82
CA LYS A 113 32.97 -16.43 -14.03
C LYS A 113 32.10 -15.63 -14.98
N GLU A 114 31.67 -16.23 -16.08
CA GLU A 114 30.70 -15.64 -17.01
C GLU A 114 29.34 -15.42 -16.32
N PRO A 115 28.68 -14.26 -16.54
CA PRO A 115 27.37 -14.00 -15.95
C PRO A 115 26.28 -14.77 -16.71
N GLU A 116 25.60 -15.70 -16.01
CA GLU A 116 24.37 -16.32 -16.51
C GLU A 116 23.26 -15.26 -16.59
N ALA A 117 22.88 -14.90 -17.81
CA ALA A 117 21.77 -14.01 -18.08
C ALA A 117 20.43 -14.69 -17.74
N ALA A 118 20.03 -14.64 -16.48
CA ALA A 118 18.68 -15.00 -16.08
C ALA A 118 17.70 -13.95 -16.61
N CYS A 119 16.96 -14.30 -17.67
CA CYS A 119 15.79 -13.56 -18.08
C CYS A 119 14.74 -13.65 -16.96
N HIS A 120 14.69 -12.64 -16.09
CA HIS A 120 13.58 -12.46 -15.17
C HIS A 120 12.33 -12.11 -15.97
N ARG A 121 11.63 -13.14 -16.48
CA ARG A 121 10.30 -12.97 -17.05
C ARG A 121 9.42 -12.37 -15.95
N ALA A 122 9.13 -11.07 -16.08
CA ALA A 122 8.13 -10.40 -15.27
C ALA A 122 6.80 -11.13 -15.45
N ARG A 123 6.50 -12.03 -14.50
CA ARG A 123 5.30 -12.84 -14.48
C ARG A 123 4.10 -11.89 -14.48
N ARG A 124 3.06 -12.22 -15.25
CA ARG A 124 1.78 -11.47 -15.31
C ARG A 124 1.25 -11.24 -13.89
N GLN A 125 1.52 -10.08 -13.31
CA GLN A 125 1.09 -9.72 -11.95
C GLN A 125 -0.23 -8.94 -11.95
N ALA A 126 -0.74 -8.53 -13.12
CA ALA A 126 -1.88 -7.63 -13.24
C ALA A 126 -3.18 -8.18 -12.59
N GLU A 127 -3.55 -9.44 -12.83
CA GLU A 127 -4.77 -10.04 -12.27
C GLU A 127 -4.67 -10.33 -10.76
N ALA A 128 -3.45 -10.48 -10.24
CA ALA A 128 -3.21 -10.66 -8.80
C ALA A 128 -3.37 -9.33 -8.03
N VAL A 129 -3.19 -8.17 -8.68
CA VAL A 129 -3.23 -6.86 -8.00
C VAL A 129 -4.64 -6.48 -7.55
N GLU A 130 -5.67 -6.80 -8.34
CA GLU A 130 -7.06 -6.36 -8.08
C GLU A 130 -7.71 -7.03 -6.86
N LYS A 131 -7.26 -8.23 -6.49
CA LYS A 131 -7.77 -8.97 -5.31
C LYS A 131 -6.72 -9.10 -4.21
N THR A 132 -5.80 -8.15 -4.11
CA THR A 132 -4.82 -8.12 -3.03
C THR A 132 -5.17 -7.02 -2.03
N TYR A 133 -5.15 -7.33 -0.73
CA TYR A 133 -5.26 -6.35 0.35
C TYR A 133 -3.93 -6.25 1.11
N VAL A 134 -3.67 -5.09 1.72
CA VAL A 134 -2.50 -4.87 2.58
C VAL A 134 -2.98 -4.73 4.01
N LEU A 135 -2.43 -5.54 4.92
CA LEU A 135 -2.71 -5.43 6.35
C LEU A 135 -1.77 -4.40 6.96
N LEU A 136 -2.34 -3.31 7.43
CA LEU A 136 -1.62 -2.26 8.13
C LEU A 136 -1.59 -2.55 9.65
N PRO A 137 -0.52 -2.13 10.33
CA PRO A 137 -0.46 -2.17 11.79
C PRO A 137 -1.54 -1.26 12.39
N SER A 138 -2.04 -1.66 13.56
CA SER A 138 -3.06 -0.89 14.28
C SER A 138 -2.61 0.52 14.67
N PHE A 139 -3.55 1.45 14.74
CA PHE A 139 -3.33 2.83 15.15
C PHE A 139 -2.59 2.94 16.47
N GLU A 140 -2.91 2.09 17.44
CA GLU A 140 -2.24 2.11 18.75
C GLU A 140 -0.76 1.79 18.64
N LYS A 141 -0.38 0.83 17.79
CA LYS A 141 1.02 0.49 17.52
C LYS A 141 1.73 1.62 16.80
N VAL A 142 1.10 2.20 15.78
CA VAL A 142 1.66 3.31 14.98
C VAL A 142 1.83 4.57 15.82
N LYS A 143 0.91 4.84 16.76
CA LYS A 143 1.00 5.96 17.70
C LYS A 143 2.15 5.80 18.69
N GLY A 144 2.43 4.55 19.12
CA GLY A 144 3.49 4.24 20.09
C GLY A 144 4.90 4.16 19.50
N ASP A 145 5.04 3.80 18.22
CA ASP A 145 6.32 3.52 17.58
C ASP A 145 6.53 4.35 16.29
N LYS A 146 7.53 5.24 16.34
CA LYS A 146 7.93 6.09 15.22
C LYS A 146 8.45 5.30 14.01
N VAL A 147 9.08 4.15 14.24
CA VAL A 147 9.62 3.31 13.17
C VAL A 147 8.49 2.61 12.43
N LEU A 148 7.50 2.09 13.16
CA LEU A 148 6.28 1.56 12.55
C LEU A 148 5.52 2.65 11.80
N TYR A 149 5.40 3.86 12.34
CA TYR A 149 4.82 4.99 11.61
C TYR A 149 5.55 5.27 10.29
N ALA A 150 6.87 5.31 10.29
CA ALA A 150 7.66 5.50 9.07
C ALA A 150 7.44 4.37 8.05
N HIS A 151 7.34 3.13 8.53
CA HIS A 151 7.04 1.97 7.68
C HIS A 151 5.64 2.03 7.07
N THR A 152 4.62 2.31 7.87
CA THR A 152 3.24 2.47 7.40
C THR A 152 3.12 3.63 6.41
N SER A 153 3.79 4.76 6.68
CA SER A 153 3.88 5.90 5.77
C SER A 153 4.57 5.51 4.45
N ARG A 154 5.66 4.74 4.49
CA ARG A 154 6.31 4.24 3.28
C ARG A 154 5.35 3.40 2.43
N ILE A 155 4.61 2.48 3.05
CA ILE A 155 3.62 1.65 2.36
C ILE A 155 2.53 2.52 1.74
N LEU A 156 1.98 3.46 2.50
CA LEU A 156 0.97 4.42 2.04
C LEU A 156 1.35 5.10 0.73
N HIS A 157 2.61 5.57 0.63
CA HIS A 157 3.13 6.28 -0.54
C HIS A 157 3.47 5.34 -1.70
N HIS A 158 3.94 4.11 -1.43
CA HIS A 158 4.17 3.11 -2.47
C HIS A 158 2.86 2.55 -3.05
N GLU A 159 1.78 2.53 -2.27
CA GLU A 159 0.44 2.11 -2.71
C GLU A 159 -0.25 3.21 -3.55
N THR A 160 0.46 3.68 -4.58
CA THR A 160 -0.07 4.54 -5.65
C THR A 160 -0.50 3.65 -6.81
N ASN A 161 -1.54 2.83 -6.60
CA ASN A 161 -2.04 1.91 -7.62
C ASN A 161 -2.80 2.66 -8.74
N PRO A 162 -2.48 2.47 -10.03
CA PRO A 162 -3.22 3.06 -11.16
C PRO A 162 -4.69 2.59 -11.28
N GLY A 163 -5.08 1.52 -10.58
CA GLY A 163 -6.46 1.02 -10.49
C GLY A 163 -7.31 1.58 -9.35
N CYS A 164 -6.75 2.50 -8.55
CA CYS A 164 -7.30 2.94 -7.25
C CYS A 164 -7.29 1.83 -6.21
N ALA A 165 -6.25 1.86 -5.36
CA ALA A 165 -6.19 1.21 -4.05
C ALA A 165 -6.32 -0.32 -4.01
N ARG A 166 -5.29 -1.00 -3.52
CA ARG A 166 -5.55 -2.25 -2.81
C ARG A 166 -6.39 -1.92 -1.57
N ALA A 167 -7.25 -2.84 -1.15
CA ALA A 167 -7.98 -2.65 0.09
C ALA A 167 -6.95 -2.60 1.25
N ASP A 168 -6.89 -1.48 1.96
CA ASP A 168 -6.09 -1.35 3.17
C ASP A 168 -6.96 -1.82 4.34
N ALA A 169 -6.47 -2.82 5.09
CA ALA A 169 -7.16 -3.37 6.25
C ALA A 169 -6.32 -3.09 7.50
N GLU A 170 -6.87 -2.34 8.44
CA GLU A 170 -6.20 -2.02 9.71
C GLU A 170 -6.56 -3.07 10.76
N THR A 171 -5.56 -3.64 11.40
CA THR A 171 -5.79 -4.54 12.56
C THR A 171 -6.26 -3.73 13.78
N ARG A 172 -7.11 -4.33 14.62
CA ARG A 172 -7.48 -3.73 15.93
C ARG A 172 -6.26 -3.62 16.85
#